data_AF-A0A2J0N377-F1
#
_entry.id   AF-A0A2J0N377-F1
#
_cell.length_a   1.000
_cell.length_b   1.000
_cell.length_c   1.000
_cell.angle_alpha   90.00
_cell.angle_beta   90.00
_cell.angle_gamma   90.00
#
_symmetry.space_group_name_H-M   'P 1'
#
loop_
_entity.id
_entity.type
_entity.pdbx_description
1 polymer ?
#
loop_
_entity_poly.entity_id
_entity_poly.type
_entity_poly.pdbx_seq_one_letter_code
_entity_poly.pdbx_strand_id
1 'polypeptide(L)' 'DYDAKSLKAQMRKAEKLGAKFVVILGEEELKQGKVAVKDMAKHEQKEVEITDLIAELR' A
#
# COMPACT_ATOMS: atom_id res chain seq x y z
N ASP A 1 20.83 2.75 1.22
CA ASP A 1 20.25 4.04 0.79
C ASP A 1 19.30 3.94 -0.42
N TYR A 2 18.78 2.75 -0.78
CA TYR A 2 17.91 2.60 -1.97
C TYR A 2 16.42 2.46 -1.65
N ASP A 3 16.08 2.15 -0.39
CA ASP A 3 14.73 1.71 -0.02
C ASP A 3 13.81 2.88 0.38
N ALA A 4 14.29 3.72 1.31
CA ALA A 4 13.50 4.86 1.83
C ALA A 4 13.20 5.94 0.78
N LYS A 5 14.11 6.17 -0.18
CA LYS A 5 13.88 7.14 -1.28
C LYS A 5 12.88 6.61 -2.30
N SER A 6 12.89 5.30 -2.56
CA SER A 6 11.98 4.68 -3.52
C SER A 6 10.56 4.65 -2.99
N LEU A 7 10.36 4.29 -1.72
CA LEU A 7 9.03 4.27 -1.10
C LEU A 7 8.39 5.67 -1.06
N LYS A 8 9.16 6.69 -0.66
CA LYS A 8 8.69 8.10 -0.66
C LYS A 8 8.40 8.62 -2.06
N ALA A 9 9.21 8.23 -3.06
CA ALA A 9 8.98 8.58 -4.46
C ALA A 9 7.74 7.87 -5.03
N GLN A 10 7.51 6.60 -4.69
CA GLN A 10 6.33 5.84 -5.06
C GLN A 10 5.06 6.42 -4.43
N MET A 11 5.11 6.80 -3.14
CA MET A 11 4.03 7.51 -2.46
C MET A 11 3.67 8.83 -3.17
N ARG A 12 4.67 9.68 -3.44
CA ARG A 12 4.45 10.93 -4.20
C ARG A 12 3.90 10.68 -5.60
N LYS A 13 4.32 9.59 -6.27
CA LYS A 13 3.81 9.22 -7.59
C LYS A 13 2.34 8.79 -7.50
N ALA A 14 1.96 8.04 -6.47
CA ALA A 14 0.59 7.64 -6.22
C ALA A 14 -0.32 8.83 -5.89
N GLU A 15 0.15 9.77 -5.06
CA GLU A 15 -0.53 11.06 -4.82
C GLU A 15 -0.71 11.84 -6.13
N LYS A 16 0.34 11.93 -6.95
CA LYS A 16 0.29 12.65 -8.24
C LYS A 16 -0.64 11.98 -9.26
N LEU A 17 -0.80 10.66 -9.18
CA LEU A 17 -1.77 9.89 -9.97
C LEU A 17 -3.21 10.04 -9.45
N GLY A 18 -3.42 10.71 -8.31
CA GLY A 18 -4.73 10.82 -7.68
C GLY A 18 -5.23 9.47 -7.14
N ALA A 19 -4.31 8.57 -6.76
CA ALA A 19 -4.66 7.27 -6.22
C ALA A 19 -5.42 7.45 -4.91
N LYS A 20 -6.68 7.00 -4.86
CA LYS A 20 -7.49 7.02 -3.62
C LYS A 20 -6.92 6.06 -2.57
N PHE A 21 -6.33 4.95 -3.02
CA PHE A 21 -5.77 3.90 -2.19
C PHE A 21 -4.39 3.53 -2.72
N VAL A 22 -3.45 3.30 -1.81
CA VAL A 22 -2.08 2.87 -2.11
C VAL A 22 -1.84 1.55 -1.38
N VAL A 23 -1.58 0.49 -2.12
CA VAL A 23 -1.21 -0.81 -1.54
C VAL A 23 0.31 -0.87 -1.46
N ILE A 24 0.82 -1.07 -0.26
CA ILE A 24 2.24 -1.30 0.05
C ILE A 24 2.39 -2.79 0.26
N LEU A 25 3.27 -3.40 -0.54
CA LEU A 25 3.50 -4.83 -0.55
C LEU A 25 5.00 -5.07 -0.47
N GLY A 26 5.52 -5.12 0.75
CA GLY A 26 6.90 -5.51 1.04
C GLY A 26 7.12 -7.02 0.97
N GLU A 27 8.39 -7.44 1.02
CA GLU A 27 8.74 -8.87 1.11
C GLU A 27 8.24 -9.54 2.39
N GLU A 28 8.21 -8.82 3.52
CA GLU A 28 7.67 -9.32 4.79
C GLU A 28 6.15 -9.47 4.74
N GLU A 29 5.44 -8.47 4.23
CA GLU A 29 4.00 -8.52 3.95
C GLU A 29 3.63 -9.73 3.07
N LEU A 30 4.36 -9.92 1.96
CA LEU A 30 4.15 -11.07 1.07
C LEU A 30 4.40 -12.40 1.77
N LYS A 31 5.43 -12.50 2.62
CA LYS A 31 5.72 -13.72 3.40
C LYS A 31 4.68 -14.00 4.47
N GLN A 32 4.10 -12.97 5.06
CA GLN A 32 3.05 -13.08 6.07
C GLN A 32 1.65 -13.22 5.46
N GLY A 33 1.50 -13.05 4.14
CA GLY A 33 0.21 -13.05 3.46
C GLY A 33 -0.65 -11.83 3.82
N LYS A 34 -0.03 -10.72 4.20
CA LYS A 34 -0.70 -9.47 4.57
C LYS A 34 -0.25 -8.35 3.64
N VAL A 35 -1.01 -7.28 3.54
CA VAL A 35 -0.66 -6.09 2.76
C VAL A 35 -1.09 -4.85 3.51
N ALA A 36 -0.32 -3.78 3.40
CA ALA A 36 -0.68 -2.51 4.01
C ALA A 36 -1.36 -1.63 2.97
N VAL A 37 -2.65 -1.35 3.15
CA VAL A 37 -3.42 -0.45 2.31
C VAL A 37 -3.49 0.91 2.99
N LYS A 38 -2.99 1.93 2.31
CA LYS A 38 -3.06 3.31 2.75
C LYS A 38 -4.12 4.06 1.97
N ASP A 39 -5.17 4.46 2.66
CA ASP A 39 -6.21 5.34 2.13
C ASP A 39 -5.68 6.78 2.14
N MET A 40 -5.50 7.35 0.95
CA MET A 40 -5.03 8.72 0.80
C MET A 40 -6.14 9.74 1.06
N ALA A 41 -7.41 9.34 0.96
CA ALA A 41 -8.54 10.21 1.26
C ALA A 41 -8.77 10.35 2.77
N LYS A 42 -8.58 9.27 3.53
CA LYS A 42 -8.70 9.26 5.00
C LYS A 42 -7.37 9.48 5.73
N HIS A 43 -6.25 9.42 5.02
CA HIS A 43 -4.91 9.35 5.61
C HIS A 43 -4.73 8.19 6.62
N GLU A 44 -5.56 7.15 6.50
CA GLU A 44 -5.49 5.95 7.34
C GLU A 44 -4.69 4.86 6.64
N GLN A 45 -3.90 4.13 7.41
CA GLN A 45 -3.19 2.95 6.94
C GLN A 45 -3.73 1.74 7.68
N LYS A 46 -4.25 0.75 6.94
CA LYS A 46 -4.75 -0.51 7.48
C LYS A 46 -3.98 -1.67 6.90
N GLU A 47 -3.69 -2.66 7.72
CA GLU A 47 -3.17 -3.94 7.27
C GLU A 47 -4.34 -4.89 7.03
N VAL A 48 -4.43 -5.41 5.82
CA VAL A 48 -5.45 -6.41 5.43
C VAL A 48 -4.74 -7.67 4.95
N GLU A 49 -5.36 -8.82 5.12
CA GLU A 49 -4.80 -10.05 4.58
C GLU A 49 -4.88 -10.01 3.04
N ILE A 50 -3.87 -10.52 2.35
CA ILE A 50 -3.83 -10.53 0.87
C ILE A 50 -4.97 -11.36 0.29
N THR A 51 -5.45 -12.34 1.06
CA THR A 51 -6.65 -13.14 0.78
C THR A 51 -7.93 -12.30 0.88
N ASP A 52 -8.00 -11.37 1.81
CA ASP A 52 -9.15 -10.46 2.01
C ASP A 52 -9.09 -9.27 1.05
N LEU A 53 -7.89 -8.85 0.63
CA LEU A 53 -7.67 -7.80 -0.38
C LEU A 53 -8.45 -8.07 -1.67
N ILE A 54 -8.50 -9.32 -2.14
CA ILE A 54 -9.26 -9.69 -3.34
C ILE A 54 -10.78 -9.57 -3.10
N ALA A 55 -11.24 -9.82 -1.88
CA ALA A 55 -12.65 -9.64 -1.52
C ALA A 55 -13.02 -8.15 -1.41
N GLU A 56 -12.10 -7.31 -0.95
CA GLU A 56 -12.33 -5.88 -0.73
C GLU A 56 -12.20 -5.01 -2.00
N LEU A 57 -11.50 -5.50 -3.03
CA LEU A 57 -11.37 -4.85 -4.35
C LEU A 57 -12.52 -5.17 -5.33
N ARG A 58 -13.59 -5.81 -4.86
CA ARG A 58 -14.75 -6.22 -5.66
C ARG A 58 -15.86 -5.18 -5.64
#